data_AF-A0A4S4L1M7-F1
#
_entry.id   AF-A0A4S4L1M7-F1
#
_cell.length_a   1.000
_cell.length_b   1.000
_cell.length_c   1.000
_cell.angle_alpha   90.00
_cell.angle_beta   90.00
_cell.angle_gamma   90.00
#
_symmetry.space_group_name_H-M   'P 1'
#
loop_
_entity.id
_entity.type
_entity.pdbx_description
1 polymer ?
#
loop_
_entity_poly.entity_id
_entity_poly.type
_entity_poly.pdbx_seq_one_letter_code
_entity_poly.pdbx_strand_id
1 'polypeptide(L)'
;MEWAPLQKAMDVNNKLPRHIDRIVRMTSTKDLEGEHDILTFTQAVSESRAHHNLVCAAEDSDEDVQSNQNSLIPSYLKCEKPGEEEKAFFLFGGDPTKYDSSHQITVVYTRNYKYRDCLENMLLSSSMPKLKKYDRIAAAIAPFLGNLEAFYMPATGIYLVTGEDRKLTFETFQDTEVVNLMQDLSEVPSSLSTLPVALINDLTKVDKLGIGVDLVTWYDEQYAFKKTVFAASILKEVEALYRLRGCSAINPPIALVIKDSPEREDTTGQIRGFLSPYMPGRDLTVLFESRKKTLGLIWPATEISWATKTGWVFELALALLAMEKEGISNGDIKPENVLFDGRAGVRLTDFAPVGPTYGWCAPEYAASWEAFHAHSPETDSSGSGVGSFESEGGQRDCDDSLSSDSYAKFDFEGTLTPAMDMYGLGAIMWVIGEEKTHGLERRTWELSPAWYRDLAESCLVEDPARRPSPTAMLFKLFARRMLLMLQL
;
A
#
# COMPACT_ATOMS: atom_id res chain seq x y z
N MET A 1 -29.09 20.50 -31.31
CA MET A 1 -28.78 21.82 -30.72
C MET A 1 -27.27 21.99 -30.85
N GLU A 2 -26.84 22.87 -31.75
CA GLU A 2 -25.48 22.88 -32.33
C GLU A 2 -24.42 23.41 -31.34
N TRP A 3 -23.36 22.62 -31.16
CA TRP A 3 -22.22 22.85 -30.25
C TRP A 3 -21.10 23.74 -30.83
N ALA A 4 -21.37 24.48 -31.91
CA ALA A 4 -20.37 25.30 -32.62
C ALA A 4 -19.74 26.48 -31.82
N PRO A 5 -20.41 27.13 -30.85
CA PRO A 5 -19.82 28.32 -30.21
C PRO A 5 -18.72 28.03 -29.19
N LEU A 6 -18.69 26.83 -28.58
CA LEU A 6 -17.72 26.50 -27.52
C LEU A 6 -16.34 26.11 -28.09
N GLN A 7 -16.31 25.50 -29.29
CA GLN A 7 -15.06 25.16 -29.97
C GLN A 7 -14.22 26.40 -30.31
N LYS A 8 -14.88 27.52 -30.65
CA LYS A 8 -14.22 28.76 -31.08
C LYS A 8 -13.61 29.57 -29.94
N ALA A 9 -14.01 29.30 -28.70
CA ALA A 9 -13.39 29.89 -27.51
C ALA A 9 -12.10 29.16 -27.10
N MET A 10 -11.86 27.95 -27.62
CA MET A 10 -10.75 27.09 -27.20
C MET A 10 -9.46 27.26 -28.04
N ASP A 11 -9.55 27.91 -29.20
CA ASP A 11 -8.38 28.17 -30.08
C ASP A 11 -7.49 29.35 -29.62
N VAL A 12 -7.81 30.00 -28.50
CA VAL A 12 -7.06 31.17 -28.02
C VAL A 12 -6.34 30.86 -26.70
N ASN A 13 -5.09 30.40 -26.84
CA ASN A 13 -3.98 30.43 -25.87
C ASN A 13 -3.99 29.48 -24.65
N ASN A 14 -2.89 28.72 -24.55
CA ASN A 14 -2.38 27.85 -23.48
C ASN A 14 -2.35 28.45 -22.04
N LYS A 15 -3.49 28.86 -21.48
CA LYS A 15 -3.61 29.33 -20.07
C LYS A 15 -4.71 28.63 -19.28
N LEU A 16 -5.19 27.47 -19.73
CA LEU A 16 -6.28 26.71 -19.10
C LEU A 16 -6.00 26.21 -17.66
N PRO A 17 -4.76 25.85 -17.25
CA PRO A 17 -4.54 25.26 -15.91
C PRO A 17 -4.82 26.22 -14.74
N ARG A 18 -4.44 27.51 -14.85
CA ARG A 18 -4.56 28.46 -13.73
C ARG A 18 -6.00 28.94 -13.49
N HIS A 19 -6.87 28.85 -14.49
CA HIS A 19 -8.25 29.29 -14.38
C HIS A 19 -9.16 28.19 -13.83
N ILE A 20 -8.91 26.91 -14.16
CA ILE A 20 -9.64 25.78 -13.58
C ILE A 20 -9.41 25.70 -12.07
N ASP A 21 -8.16 25.80 -11.62
CA ASP A 21 -7.80 25.78 -10.19
C ASP A 21 -8.49 26.90 -9.40
N ARG A 22 -8.60 28.09 -10.00
CA ARG A 22 -9.26 29.25 -9.38
C ARG A 22 -10.78 29.10 -9.34
N ILE A 23 -11.38 28.49 -10.37
CA ILE A 23 -12.82 28.21 -10.42
C ILE A 23 -13.19 27.11 -9.40
N VAL A 24 -12.36 26.07 -9.26
CA VAL A 24 -12.54 25.00 -8.27
C VAL A 24 -12.45 25.53 -6.82
N ARG A 25 -11.52 26.46 -6.53
CA ARG A 25 -11.42 27.07 -5.20
C ARG A 25 -12.58 28.00 -4.85
N MET A 26 -13.21 28.63 -5.84
CA MET A 26 -14.36 29.51 -5.61
C MET A 26 -15.67 28.74 -5.32
N THR A 27 -15.78 27.47 -5.77
CA THR A 27 -16.99 26.65 -5.59
C THR A 27 -17.03 25.84 -4.31
N SER A 28 -15.88 25.59 -3.64
CA SER A 28 -15.82 24.82 -2.37
C SER A 28 -16.47 25.51 -1.17
N THR A 29 -16.58 26.85 -1.17
CA THR A 29 -17.05 27.59 0.03
C THR A 29 -18.56 27.54 0.30
N LYS A 30 -19.37 26.92 -0.59
CA LYS A 30 -20.85 26.88 -0.46
C LYS A 30 -21.44 25.51 -0.11
N ASP A 31 -20.66 24.43 -0.10
CA ASP A 31 -21.15 23.04 0.13
C ASP A 31 -20.95 22.55 1.59
N LEU A 32 -20.76 23.46 2.54
CA LEU A 32 -20.31 23.21 3.92
C LEU A 32 -21.26 22.34 4.78
N GLU A 33 -22.52 22.15 4.40
CA GLU A 33 -23.47 21.37 5.22
C GLU A 33 -23.28 19.86 5.09
N GLY A 34 -22.82 19.36 3.93
CA GLY A 34 -22.49 17.94 3.73
C GLY A 34 -21.06 17.57 4.16
N GLU A 35 -20.14 18.54 4.17
CA GLU A 35 -18.77 18.37 4.65
C GLU A 35 -18.72 18.14 6.17
N HIS A 36 -19.69 18.67 6.92
CA HIS A 36 -19.73 18.56 8.37
C HIS A 36 -19.83 17.11 8.86
N ASP A 37 -20.56 16.22 8.17
CA ASP A 37 -20.74 14.81 8.58
C ASP A 37 -19.46 13.98 8.37
N ILE A 38 -18.74 14.20 7.26
CA ILE A 38 -17.48 13.48 6.97
C ILE A 38 -16.36 13.99 7.87
N LEU A 39 -16.27 15.31 8.06
CA LEU A 39 -15.32 15.92 9.00
C LEU A 39 -15.58 15.41 10.43
N THR A 40 -16.84 15.38 10.88
CA THR A 40 -17.20 14.88 12.21
C THR A 40 -16.86 13.40 12.35
N PHE A 41 -17.08 12.58 11.31
CA PHE A 41 -16.73 11.16 11.34
C PHE A 41 -15.22 10.93 11.36
N THR A 42 -14.45 11.56 10.46
CA THR A 42 -12.99 11.43 10.42
C THR A 42 -12.33 11.99 11.69
N GLN A 43 -12.85 13.09 12.21
CA GLN A 43 -12.41 13.68 13.46
C GLN A 43 -12.74 12.78 14.66
N ALA A 44 -13.94 12.20 14.74
CA ALA A 44 -14.30 11.28 15.82
C ALA A 44 -13.45 10.00 15.82
N VAL A 45 -13.13 9.45 14.65
CA VAL A 45 -12.23 8.29 14.51
C VAL A 45 -10.79 8.65 14.91
N SER A 46 -10.32 9.85 14.54
CA SER A 46 -8.99 10.35 14.91
C SER A 46 -8.86 10.63 16.41
N GLU A 47 -9.84 11.32 17.01
CA GLU A 47 -9.87 11.69 18.43
C GLU A 47 -10.02 10.47 19.33
N SER A 48 -10.90 9.52 18.99
CA SER A 48 -11.06 8.28 19.76
C SER A 48 -9.77 7.47 19.85
N ARG A 49 -8.89 7.55 18.83
CA ARG A 49 -7.64 6.80 18.79
C ARG A 49 -6.47 7.58 19.38
N ALA A 50 -6.41 8.90 19.17
CA ALA A 50 -5.46 9.76 19.87
C ALA A 50 -5.64 9.64 21.40
N HIS A 51 -6.89 9.60 21.86
CA HIS A 51 -7.17 9.42 23.29
C HIS A 51 -6.81 8.02 23.79
N HIS A 52 -7.02 6.98 22.98
CA HIS A 52 -6.60 5.61 23.31
C HIS A 52 -5.07 5.47 23.38
N ASN A 53 -4.34 6.04 22.41
CA ASN A 53 -2.88 5.98 22.37
C ASN A 53 -2.23 6.80 23.50
N LEU A 54 -2.79 7.95 23.86
CA LEU A 54 -2.34 8.75 25.02
C LEU A 54 -2.59 8.04 26.36
N VAL A 55 -3.69 7.28 26.47
CA VAL A 55 -3.99 6.51 27.68
C VAL A 55 -3.07 5.28 27.79
N CYS A 56 -2.82 4.56 26.69
CA CYS A 56 -1.88 3.44 26.69
C CYS A 56 -0.42 3.87 26.94
N ALA A 57 0.01 5.04 26.46
CA ALA A 57 1.36 5.56 26.71
C ALA A 57 1.57 6.11 28.14
N ALA A 58 0.49 6.42 28.87
CA ALA A 58 0.57 6.99 30.21
C ALA A 58 0.46 5.94 31.34
N GLU A 59 0.10 4.69 31.02
CA GLU A 59 -0.03 3.59 31.99
C GLU A 59 1.21 2.69 32.09
N ASP A 60 2.21 2.87 31.23
CA ASP A 60 3.50 2.16 31.33
C ASP A 60 4.44 2.92 32.29
N SER A 61 4.48 2.46 33.55
CA SER A 61 5.51 2.88 34.51
C SER A 61 6.91 2.46 34.05
N ASP A 62 7.92 3.30 34.27
CA ASP A 62 9.33 3.12 33.86
C ASP A 62 9.96 1.75 34.24
N GLU A 63 9.35 0.97 35.15
CA GLU A 63 9.82 -0.37 35.52
C GLU A 63 9.50 -1.46 34.46
N ASP A 64 8.49 -1.29 33.59
CA ASP A 64 8.14 -2.30 32.58
C ASP A 64 8.98 -2.18 31.29
N VAL A 65 9.56 -1.01 31.01
CA VAL A 65 10.34 -0.76 29.80
C VAL A 65 11.65 -1.57 29.77
N GLN A 66 12.24 -1.87 30.94
CA GLN A 66 13.45 -2.71 31.02
C GLN A 66 13.16 -4.20 30.79
N SER A 67 11.94 -4.68 31.05
CA SER A 67 11.59 -6.09 30.86
C SER A 67 11.46 -6.49 29.38
N ASN A 68 11.21 -5.52 28.49
CA ASN A 68 10.96 -5.74 27.07
C ASN A 68 12.23 -5.78 26.19
N GLN A 69 13.41 -5.42 26.71
CA GLN A 69 14.65 -5.36 25.90
C GLN A 69 15.14 -6.72 25.38
N ASN A 70 14.63 -7.84 25.89
CA ASN A 70 14.95 -9.18 25.41
C ASN A 70 13.77 -9.89 24.75
N SER A 71 12.73 -9.14 24.37
CA SER A 71 11.59 -9.72 23.68
C SER A 71 11.88 -9.94 22.18
N LEU A 72 11.37 -11.05 21.66
CA LEU A 72 11.35 -11.33 20.23
C LEU A 72 10.06 -10.77 19.65
N ILE A 73 10.18 -9.82 18.74
CA ILE A 73 9.04 -9.23 18.04
C ILE A 73 8.89 -9.93 16.69
N PRO A 74 7.78 -10.65 16.43
CA PRO A 74 7.53 -11.28 15.14
C PRO A 74 7.55 -10.27 13.98
N SER A 75 8.24 -10.61 12.89
CA SER A 75 8.34 -9.78 11.68
C SER A 75 7.55 -10.39 10.51
N TYR A 76 8.03 -11.47 9.90
CA TYR A 76 7.35 -12.21 8.82
C TYR A 76 7.76 -13.69 8.78
N LEU A 77 7.00 -14.52 8.04
CA LEU A 77 7.27 -15.94 7.79
C LEU A 77 7.48 -16.11 6.29
N LYS A 78 8.50 -16.84 5.89
CA LYS A 78 8.79 -17.16 4.48
C LYS A 78 8.79 -18.67 4.30
N CYS A 79 7.90 -19.18 3.46
CA CYS A 79 7.91 -20.58 3.06
C CYS A 79 8.92 -20.77 1.92
N GLU A 80 10.04 -21.43 2.18
CA GLU A 80 11.05 -21.71 1.15
C GLU A 80 10.66 -22.94 0.33
N LYS A 81 10.16 -23.98 1.00
CA LYS A 81 9.64 -25.20 0.36
C LYS A 81 8.39 -25.66 1.10
N PRO A 82 7.21 -25.66 0.46
CA PRO A 82 5.95 -26.03 1.10
C PRO A 82 6.02 -27.36 1.86
N GLY A 83 5.82 -27.29 3.17
CA GLY A 83 5.87 -28.44 4.06
C GLY A 83 7.26 -28.99 4.35
N GLU A 84 8.33 -28.46 3.76
CA GLU A 84 9.70 -28.97 3.90
C GLU A 84 10.63 -27.99 4.62
N GLU A 85 10.49 -26.70 4.36
CA GLU A 85 11.40 -25.66 4.86
C GLU A 85 10.68 -24.32 4.97
N GLU A 86 10.80 -23.68 6.13
CA GLU A 86 10.22 -22.37 6.41
C GLU A 86 11.22 -21.55 7.26
N LYS A 87 11.21 -20.23 7.07
CA LYS A 87 12.00 -19.26 7.82
C LYS A 87 11.08 -18.33 8.60
N ALA A 88 11.41 -18.08 9.86
CA ALA A 88 10.72 -17.11 10.69
C ALA A 88 11.67 -15.96 11.07
N PHE A 89 11.22 -14.74 10.85
CA PHE A 89 12.01 -13.54 11.09
C PHE A 89 11.50 -12.81 12.32
N PHE A 90 12.42 -12.40 13.18
CA PHE A 90 12.16 -11.66 14.41
C PHE A 90 13.06 -10.44 14.50
N LEU A 91 12.59 -9.41 15.21
CA LEU A 91 13.43 -8.37 15.75
C LEU A 91 13.74 -8.72 17.21
N PHE A 92 15.00 -8.65 17.60
CA PHE A 92 15.47 -8.96 18.94
C PHE A 92 16.20 -7.77 19.53
N GLY A 93 15.76 -7.35 20.71
CA GLY A 93 16.23 -6.15 21.38
C GLY A 93 15.97 -4.87 20.60
N GLY A 94 16.58 -3.78 21.06
CA GLY A 94 16.36 -2.44 20.52
C GLY A 94 15.10 -1.77 21.03
N ASP A 95 14.85 -0.58 20.50
CA ASP A 95 13.66 0.22 20.79
C ASP A 95 12.65 -0.01 19.66
N PRO A 96 11.45 -0.59 19.93
CA PRO A 96 10.46 -0.89 18.90
C PRO A 96 9.91 0.36 18.19
N THR A 97 10.12 1.54 18.76
CA THR A 97 9.77 2.83 18.17
C THR A 97 10.87 3.37 17.24
N LYS A 98 12.06 2.75 17.24
CA LYS A 98 13.21 3.17 16.42
C LYS A 98 13.54 2.15 15.34
N TYR A 99 13.88 2.66 14.17
CA TYR A 99 14.37 1.85 13.07
C TYR A 99 15.82 1.47 13.30
N ASP A 100 16.23 0.30 12.80
CA ASP A 100 17.60 -0.24 12.88
C ASP A 100 18.18 -0.36 14.31
N SER A 101 17.35 -0.18 15.34
CA SER A 101 17.74 -0.30 16.74
C SER A 101 17.79 -1.76 17.20
N SER A 102 17.05 -2.65 16.51
CA SER A 102 16.92 -4.07 16.81
C SER A 102 17.87 -4.93 15.98
N HIS A 103 18.26 -6.08 16.53
CA HIS A 103 18.96 -7.12 15.79
C HIS A 103 17.96 -7.99 15.04
N GLN A 104 18.28 -8.38 13.81
CA GLN A 104 17.41 -9.27 13.05
C GLN A 104 17.78 -10.74 13.34
N ILE A 105 16.80 -11.54 13.73
CA ILE A 105 16.96 -12.98 13.98
C ILE A 105 16.16 -13.75 12.95
N THR A 106 16.83 -14.65 12.22
CA THR A 106 16.19 -15.58 11.30
C THR A 106 16.25 -16.97 11.88
N VAL A 107 15.09 -17.62 12.05
CA VAL A 107 15.02 -19.01 12.50
C VAL A 107 14.65 -19.89 11.31
N VAL A 108 15.54 -20.81 10.96
CA VAL A 108 15.35 -21.77 9.88
C VAL A 108 15.03 -23.13 10.47
N TYR A 109 13.96 -23.76 10.00
CA TYR A 109 13.59 -25.11 10.39
C TYR A 109 13.17 -25.92 9.16
N THR A 110 13.61 -27.18 9.14
CA THR A 110 13.37 -28.11 8.03
C THR A 110 12.66 -29.35 8.52
N ARG A 111 11.96 -30.05 7.61
CA ARG A 111 11.26 -31.29 7.93
C ARG A 111 12.25 -32.32 8.46
N ASN A 112 12.00 -32.78 9.68
CA ASN A 112 12.79 -33.83 10.31
C ASN A 112 12.19 -35.20 9.99
N TYR A 113 12.82 -35.92 9.06
CA TYR A 113 12.38 -37.24 8.63
C TYR A 113 12.66 -38.35 9.65
N LYS A 114 13.63 -38.13 10.55
CA LYS A 114 14.02 -39.10 11.59
C LYS A 114 13.02 -39.11 12.75
N TYR A 115 12.55 -37.92 13.15
CA TYR A 115 11.63 -37.75 14.27
C TYR A 115 10.36 -37.04 13.83
N ARG A 116 9.28 -37.81 13.61
CA ARG A 116 8.00 -37.26 13.15
C ARG A 116 7.37 -36.31 14.17
N ASP A 117 7.45 -36.65 15.45
CA ASP A 117 6.86 -35.89 16.56
C ASP A 117 7.85 -34.86 17.14
N CYS A 118 8.38 -33.97 16.30
CA CYS A 118 9.28 -32.89 16.69
C CYS A 118 8.65 -31.50 16.46
N LEU A 119 9.31 -30.46 16.99
CA LEU A 119 8.81 -29.08 16.89
C LEU A 119 8.80 -28.60 15.44
N GLU A 120 9.86 -28.87 14.67
CA GLU A 120 10.00 -28.48 13.25
C GLU A 120 8.82 -28.96 12.41
N ASN A 121 8.50 -30.26 12.52
CA ASN A 121 7.40 -30.86 11.78
C ASN A 121 6.03 -30.33 12.21
N MET A 122 5.90 -29.98 13.49
CA MET A 122 4.68 -29.34 14.02
C MET A 122 4.52 -27.93 13.43
N LEU A 123 5.60 -27.15 13.38
CA LEU A 123 5.64 -25.80 12.81
C LEU A 123 5.39 -25.82 11.29
N LEU A 124 5.89 -26.84 10.58
CA LEU A 124 5.64 -27.04 9.15
C LEU A 124 4.24 -27.57 8.83
N SER A 125 3.40 -27.83 9.84
CA SER A 125 2.01 -28.21 9.60
C SER A 125 1.22 -27.02 9.07
N SER A 126 0.56 -27.20 7.91
CA SER A 126 -0.36 -26.21 7.34
C SER A 126 -1.55 -25.89 8.25
N SER A 127 -1.84 -26.75 9.23
CA SER A 127 -2.92 -26.54 10.19
C SER A 127 -2.59 -25.54 11.31
N MET A 128 -1.32 -25.14 11.48
CA MET A 128 -0.93 -24.24 12.56
C MET A 128 -1.09 -22.75 12.15
N PRO A 129 -1.87 -21.96 12.90
CA PRO A 129 -1.96 -20.52 12.67
C PRO A 129 -0.60 -19.82 12.79
N LYS A 130 -0.30 -18.85 11.89
CA LYS A 130 0.97 -18.11 11.85
C LYS A 130 1.39 -17.54 13.21
N LEU A 131 0.47 -16.89 13.93
CA LEU A 131 0.71 -16.34 15.28
C LEU A 131 1.20 -17.41 16.28
N LYS A 132 0.57 -18.59 16.28
CA LYS A 132 0.98 -19.70 17.14
C LYS A 132 2.34 -20.25 16.75
N LYS A 133 2.72 -20.22 15.47
CA LYS A 133 4.08 -20.60 15.04
C LYS A 133 5.10 -19.67 15.68
N TYR A 134 4.89 -18.35 15.61
CA TYR A 134 5.80 -17.39 16.24
C TYR A 134 5.95 -17.60 17.73
N ASP A 135 4.84 -17.75 18.47
CA ASP A 135 4.89 -17.96 19.93
C ASP A 135 5.72 -19.20 20.28
N ARG A 136 5.54 -20.29 19.51
CA ARG A 136 6.25 -21.54 19.71
C ARG A 136 7.74 -21.42 19.40
N ILE A 137 8.09 -20.73 18.31
CA ILE A 137 9.48 -20.50 17.93
C ILE A 137 10.16 -19.59 18.97
N ALA A 138 9.52 -18.47 19.34
CA ALA A 138 10.04 -17.53 20.32
C ALA A 138 10.27 -18.22 21.68
N ALA A 139 9.30 -19.00 22.17
CA ALA A 139 9.45 -19.77 23.40
C ALA A 139 10.59 -20.80 23.34
N ALA A 140 10.83 -21.40 22.17
CA ALA A 140 11.89 -22.39 21.99
C ALA A 140 13.29 -21.75 21.99
N ILE A 141 13.46 -20.60 21.33
CA ILE A 141 14.78 -19.99 21.14
C ILE A 141 15.15 -18.96 22.24
N ALA A 142 14.18 -18.42 22.98
CA ALA A 142 14.44 -17.38 23.98
C ALA A 142 15.53 -17.77 25.02
N PRO A 143 15.53 -19.00 25.59
CA PRO A 143 16.61 -19.41 26.50
C PRO A 143 17.98 -19.49 25.83
N PHE A 144 18.01 -19.80 24.53
CA PHE A 144 19.24 -19.88 23.76
C PHE A 144 19.81 -18.48 23.46
N LEU A 145 18.95 -17.53 23.05
CA LEU A 145 19.36 -16.14 22.79
C LEU A 145 19.97 -15.46 24.02
N GLY A 146 19.41 -15.70 25.20
CA GLY A 146 19.96 -15.15 26.46
C GLY A 146 21.35 -15.69 26.84
N ASN A 147 21.79 -16.79 26.23
CA ASN A 147 23.09 -17.41 26.47
C ASN A 147 24.03 -17.31 25.25
N LEU A 148 23.64 -16.59 24.20
CA LEU A 148 24.44 -16.50 22.98
C LEU A 148 25.70 -15.66 23.23
N GLU A 149 26.87 -16.21 22.91
CA GLU A 149 28.15 -15.52 23.16
C GLU A 149 28.34 -14.28 22.28
N ALA A 150 27.83 -14.31 21.05
CA ALA A 150 27.93 -13.21 20.09
C ALA A 150 26.81 -13.26 19.04
N PHE A 151 26.34 -12.09 18.62
CA PHE A 151 25.45 -11.93 17.47
C PHE A 151 26.26 -11.62 16.20
N TYR A 152 25.78 -12.13 15.06
CA TYR A 152 26.19 -11.65 13.75
C TYR A 152 25.41 -10.39 13.40
N MET A 153 26.13 -9.33 13.02
CA MET A 153 25.55 -8.05 12.64
C MET A 153 25.41 -7.91 11.11
N PRO A 154 24.31 -7.29 10.62
CA PRO A 154 23.08 -6.90 11.33
C PRO A 154 22.09 -8.05 11.59
N ALA A 155 22.34 -9.25 11.05
CA ALA A 155 21.41 -10.37 11.11
C ALA A 155 22.07 -11.69 11.53
N THR A 156 21.45 -12.36 12.50
CA THR A 156 21.84 -13.68 13.02
C THR A 156 20.83 -14.73 12.61
N GLY A 157 21.28 -15.75 11.91
CA GLY A 157 20.51 -16.94 11.60
C GLY A 157 20.65 -18.01 12.69
N ILE A 158 19.59 -18.79 12.90
CA ILE A 158 19.52 -19.90 13.85
C ILE A 158 18.86 -21.09 13.15
N TYR A 159 19.58 -22.20 13.00
CA TYR A 159 18.98 -23.48 12.64
C TYR A 159 18.35 -24.12 13.87
N LEU A 160 17.06 -24.43 13.78
CA LEU A 160 16.30 -25.11 14.82
C LEU A 160 16.15 -26.59 14.41
N VAL A 161 16.83 -27.49 15.14
CA VAL A 161 16.91 -28.92 14.79
C VAL A 161 16.80 -29.80 16.03
N THR A 162 15.98 -30.84 15.96
CA THR A 162 15.86 -31.91 16.96
C THR A 162 16.98 -32.93 16.75
N GLY A 163 17.93 -32.94 17.70
CA GLY A 163 19.11 -33.80 17.70
C GLY A 163 18.80 -35.28 18.00
N GLU A 164 19.83 -36.12 17.97
CA GLU A 164 19.68 -37.56 18.14
C GLU A 164 19.08 -37.95 19.51
N ASP A 165 19.38 -37.17 20.55
CA ASP A 165 18.86 -37.32 21.91
C ASP A 165 17.42 -36.82 22.07
N ARG A 166 16.77 -36.44 20.97
CA ARG A 166 15.43 -35.83 20.89
C ARG A 166 15.30 -34.51 21.63
N LYS A 167 16.43 -33.83 21.90
CA LYS A 167 16.42 -32.46 22.39
C LYS A 167 16.57 -31.48 21.23
N LEU A 168 16.03 -30.29 21.44
CA LEU A 168 16.19 -29.21 20.51
C LEU A 168 17.64 -28.68 20.62
N THR A 169 18.27 -28.53 19.47
CA THR A 169 19.62 -28.00 19.31
C THR A 169 19.57 -26.82 18.37
N PHE A 170 20.51 -25.89 18.56
CA PHE A 170 20.58 -24.64 17.81
C PHE A 170 21.97 -24.46 17.24
N GLU A 171 22.06 -24.09 15.97
CA GLU A 171 23.31 -23.70 15.32
C GLU A 171 23.13 -22.29 14.75
N THR A 172 24.03 -21.37 15.09
CA THR A 172 23.99 -20.00 14.58
C THR A 172 24.77 -19.85 13.29
N PHE A 173 24.31 -18.97 12.41
CA PHE A 173 25.01 -18.57 11.19
C PHE A 173 24.84 -17.07 10.92
N GLN A 174 25.68 -16.50 10.07
CA GLN A 174 25.45 -15.15 9.56
C GLN A 174 24.43 -15.23 8.42
N ASP A 175 23.29 -14.56 8.57
CA ASP A 175 22.26 -14.55 7.54
C ASP A 175 22.64 -13.56 6.42
N THR A 176 23.41 -14.06 5.46
CA THR A 176 23.90 -13.26 4.33
C THR A 176 22.79 -12.81 3.39
N GLU A 177 21.67 -13.53 3.31
CA GLU A 177 20.50 -13.12 2.52
C GLU A 177 19.92 -11.82 3.08
N VAL A 178 19.67 -11.80 4.40
CA VAL A 178 19.18 -10.60 5.08
C VAL A 178 20.22 -9.47 5.04
N VAL A 179 21.50 -9.78 5.28
CA VAL A 179 22.57 -8.77 5.21
C VAL A 179 22.60 -8.11 3.83
N ASN A 180 22.52 -8.89 2.76
CA ASN A 180 22.51 -8.38 1.39
C ASN A 180 21.27 -7.53 1.12
N LEU A 181 20.09 -7.98 1.55
CA LEU A 181 18.85 -7.19 1.44
C LEU A 181 18.94 -5.84 2.17
N MET A 182 19.63 -5.80 3.32
CA MET A 182 19.86 -4.55 4.07
C MET A 182 20.94 -3.64 3.45
N GLN A 183 21.79 -4.18 2.56
CA GLN A 183 22.87 -3.47 1.88
C GLN A 183 22.49 -3.02 0.47
N ASP A 184 21.53 -3.69 -0.17
CA ASP A 184 21.04 -3.40 -1.52
C ASP A 184 20.10 -2.18 -1.53
N LEU A 185 20.67 -1.04 -1.12
CA LEU A 185 20.00 0.24 -1.11
C LEU A 185 20.63 1.14 -2.16
N SER A 186 19.77 1.75 -2.98
CA SER A 186 20.20 2.66 -4.04
C SER A 186 20.62 4.01 -3.48
N GLU A 187 21.57 4.64 -4.17
CA GLU A 187 21.93 6.05 -3.96
C GLU A 187 20.80 6.98 -4.39
N VAL A 188 20.78 8.20 -3.85
CA VAL A 188 19.80 9.22 -4.22
C VAL A 188 20.05 9.71 -5.66
N PRO A 189 19.08 9.52 -6.59
CA PRO A 189 19.18 10.09 -7.92
C PRO A 189 19.21 11.62 -7.88
N SER A 190 19.99 12.22 -8.78
CA SER A 190 20.09 13.69 -8.89
C SER A 190 18.75 14.36 -9.20
N SER A 191 17.82 13.66 -9.86
CA SER A 191 16.44 14.12 -10.11
C SER A 191 15.64 14.38 -8.83
N LEU A 192 16.04 13.76 -7.71
CA LEU A 192 15.39 13.90 -6.40
C LEU A 192 16.19 14.76 -5.40
N SER A 193 17.34 15.31 -5.82
CA SER A 193 18.26 16.06 -4.95
C SER A 193 17.65 17.30 -4.27
N THR A 194 16.52 17.79 -4.78
CA THR A 194 15.79 18.93 -4.21
C THR A 194 14.79 18.52 -3.11
N LEU A 195 14.54 17.22 -2.92
CA LEU A 195 13.74 16.76 -1.79
C LEU A 195 14.55 16.86 -0.50
N PRO A 196 13.94 17.33 0.60
CA PRO A 196 14.51 17.19 1.94
C PRO A 196 14.93 15.76 2.24
N VAL A 197 15.91 15.61 3.13
CA VAL A 197 16.40 14.31 3.59
C VAL A 197 16.19 14.19 5.09
N ALA A 198 15.62 13.07 5.50
CA ALA A 198 15.48 12.65 6.89
C ALA A 198 16.41 11.46 7.16
N LEU A 199 17.11 11.46 8.29
CA LEU A 199 17.83 10.26 8.72
C LEU A 199 16.83 9.26 9.28
N ILE A 200 17.03 7.98 8.99
CA ILE A 200 16.18 6.90 9.50
C ILE A 200 16.10 6.90 11.04
N ASN A 201 17.18 7.31 11.71
CA ASN A 201 17.29 7.38 13.17
C ASN A 201 16.51 8.57 13.79
N ASP A 202 16.22 9.60 12.99
CA ASP A 202 15.43 10.76 13.42
C ASP A 202 13.94 10.45 13.47
N LEU A 203 13.52 9.38 12.79
CA LEU A 203 12.12 8.96 12.78
C LEU A 203 11.77 8.26 14.11
N THR A 204 10.54 8.45 14.56
CA THR A 204 9.96 7.68 15.66
C THR A 204 8.69 7.02 15.17
N LYS A 205 8.65 5.69 15.18
CA LYS A 205 7.50 4.91 14.76
C LYS A 205 6.37 5.03 15.77
N VAL A 206 5.19 5.38 15.28
CA VAL A 206 3.97 5.54 16.07
C VAL A 206 3.04 4.35 15.87
N ASP A 207 2.78 3.94 14.62
CA ASP A 207 1.84 2.87 14.30
C ASP A 207 2.19 2.21 12.95
N LYS A 208 1.62 1.04 12.67
CA LYS A 208 1.68 0.40 11.34
C LYS A 208 0.42 0.77 10.55
N LEU A 209 0.60 1.44 9.41
CA LEU A 209 -0.52 1.82 8.54
C LEU A 209 -0.87 0.72 7.53
N GLY A 210 0.13 -0.01 7.06
CA GLY A 210 -0.03 -1.07 6.07
C GLY A 210 1.24 -1.90 5.89
N ILE A 211 1.25 -2.78 4.89
CA ILE A 211 2.47 -3.49 4.49
C ILE A 211 3.46 -2.46 3.94
N GLY A 212 4.67 -2.44 4.48
CA GLY A 212 5.71 -1.49 4.05
C GLY A 212 5.47 -0.03 4.45
N VAL A 213 4.35 0.31 5.12
CA VAL A 213 4.01 1.70 5.48
C VAL A 213 3.76 1.82 6.98
N ASP A 214 4.52 2.70 7.62
CA ASP A 214 4.37 3.04 9.03
C ASP A 214 3.93 4.50 9.20
N LEU A 215 3.20 4.79 10.29
CA LEU A 215 3.01 6.15 10.79
C LEU A 215 4.22 6.49 11.64
N VAL A 216 4.87 7.61 11.35
CA VAL A 216 6.06 8.07 12.07
C VAL A 216 5.92 9.54 12.49
N THR A 217 6.69 9.96 13.48
CA THR A 217 6.99 11.37 13.70
C THR A 217 8.37 11.74 13.19
N TRP A 218 8.47 12.94 12.63
CA TRP A 218 9.72 13.60 12.25
C TRP A 218 9.58 15.10 12.57
N TYR A 219 10.45 15.63 13.43
CA TYR A 219 10.30 16.97 14.01
C TYR A 219 8.90 17.22 14.62
N ASP A 220 8.42 16.28 15.44
CA ASP A 220 7.12 16.32 16.13
C ASP A 220 5.87 16.37 15.22
N GLU A 221 6.04 16.26 13.90
CA GLU A 221 4.95 16.16 12.94
C GLU A 221 4.77 14.72 12.43
N GLN A 222 3.53 14.35 12.10
CA GLN A 222 3.18 13.00 11.67
C GLN A 222 3.25 12.82 10.15
N TYR A 223 3.89 11.72 9.73
CA TYR A 223 4.08 11.35 8.33
C TYR A 223 3.79 9.88 8.10
N ALA A 224 3.41 9.53 6.87
CA ALA A 224 3.44 8.16 6.41
C ALA A 224 4.82 7.85 5.82
N PHE A 225 5.55 6.92 6.44
CA PHE A 225 6.83 6.44 5.97
C PHE A 225 6.64 5.16 5.15
N LYS A 226 6.88 5.24 3.84
CA LYS A 226 6.92 4.08 2.95
C LYS A 226 8.35 3.56 2.87
N LYS A 227 8.56 2.33 3.35
CA LYS A 227 9.87 1.67 3.44
C LYS A 227 10.26 1.07 2.09
N THR A 228 11.56 1.11 1.79
CA THR A 228 12.15 0.34 0.71
C THR A 228 12.02 -1.16 1.03
N VAL A 229 11.20 -1.88 0.26
CA VAL A 229 11.26 -3.35 0.20
C VAL A 229 12.20 -3.77 -0.94
N PHE A 230 12.15 -3.04 -2.05
CA PHE A 230 13.02 -3.21 -3.21
C PHE A 230 13.47 -1.83 -3.71
N ALA A 231 14.78 -1.60 -3.78
CA ALA A 231 15.33 -0.27 -4.04
C ALA A 231 14.98 0.28 -5.44
N ALA A 232 14.96 -0.58 -6.47
CA ALA A 232 14.56 -0.15 -7.80
C ALA A 232 13.07 0.27 -7.87
N SER A 233 12.20 -0.44 -7.16
CA SER A 233 10.76 -0.18 -7.16
C SER A 233 10.43 1.14 -6.45
N ILE A 234 11.02 1.38 -5.28
CA ILE A 234 10.78 2.61 -4.50
C ILE A 234 11.27 3.86 -5.24
N LEU A 235 12.37 3.76 -5.99
CA LEU A 235 12.91 4.87 -6.76
C LEU A 235 11.98 5.31 -7.90
N LYS A 236 11.42 4.34 -8.63
CA LYS A 236 10.44 4.61 -9.68
C LYS A 236 9.21 5.30 -9.11
N GLU A 237 8.69 4.78 -8.00
CA GLU A 237 7.53 5.36 -7.33
C GLU A 237 7.79 6.79 -6.85
N VAL A 238 8.87 7.02 -6.10
CA VAL A 238 9.15 8.36 -5.55
C VAL A 238 9.41 9.36 -6.68
N GLU A 239 10.03 8.95 -7.79
CA GLU A 239 10.22 9.80 -8.96
C GLU A 239 8.90 10.15 -9.64
N ALA A 240 8.00 9.17 -9.82
CA ALA A 240 6.67 9.42 -10.37
C ALA A 240 5.89 10.40 -9.49
N LEU A 241 5.82 10.14 -8.18
CA LEU A 241 5.13 11.01 -7.23
C LEU A 241 5.77 12.40 -7.16
N TYR A 242 7.11 12.48 -7.23
CA TYR A 242 7.83 13.75 -7.26
C TYR A 242 7.45 14.56 -8.49
N ARG A 243 7.45 13.97 -9.70
CA ARG A 243 7.01 14.67 -10.93
C ARG A 243 5.56 15.16 -10.83
N LEU A 244 4.70 14.38 -10.17
CA LEU A 244 3.28 14.67 -9.99
C LEU A 244 2.93 15.57 -8.80
N ARG A 245 3.92 15.99 -7.99
CA ARG A 245 3.73 16.73 -6.71
C ARG A 245 2.94 18.05 -6.82
N GLY A 246 2.80 18.60 -8.03
CA GLY A 246 1.98 19.79 -8.28
C GLY A 246 0.48 19.54 -8.31
N CYS A 247 0.04 18.27 -8.37
CA CYS A 247 -1.37 17.90 -8.38
C CYS A 247 -1.88 17.69 -6.94
N SER A 248 -2.96 18.37 -6.55
CA SER A 248 -3.54 18.25 -5.21
C SER A 248 -4.14 16.87 -4.93
N ALA A 249 -4.54 16.14 -5.98
CA ALA A 249 -5.11 14.80 -5.89
C ALA A 249 -4.05 13.68 -5.89
N ILE A 250 -2.77 14.03 -5.78
CA ILE A 250 -1.67 13.09 -5.60
C ILE A 250 -1.14 13.22 -4.17
N ASN A 251 -0.72 12.11 -3.56
CA ASN A 251 -0.01 12.12 -2.29
C ASN A 251 1.51 12.27 -2.52
N PRO A 252 2.10 13.47 -2.39
CA PRO A 252 3.48 13.71 -2.80
C PRO A 252 4.50 13.18 -1.79
N PRO A 253 5.76 12.95 -2.20
CA PRO A 253 6.85 12.77 -1.26
C PRO A 253 7.21 14.13 -0.62
N ILE A 254 7.47 14.11 0.68
CA ILE A 254 7.92 15.27 1.47
C ILE A 254 9.42 15.22 1.71
N ALA A 255 9.95 14.04 2.00
CA ALA A 255 11.37 13.84 2.25
C ALA A 255 11.81 12.44 1.82
N LEU A 256 13.06 12.28 1.42
CA LEU A 256 13.71 10.99 1.31
C LEU A 256 14.19 10.56 2.69
N VAL A 257 14.04 9.28 3.01
CA VAL A 257 14.59 8.70 4.24
C VAL A 257 15.86 7.96 3.87
N ILE A 258 16.99 8.31 4.47
CA ILE A 258 18.28 7.66 4.22
C ILE A 258 18.81 6.94 5.45
N LYS A 259 19.61 5.91 5.21
CA LYS A 259 20.36 5.22 6.25
C LYS A 259 21.43 6.15 6.82
N ASP A 260 21.58 6.15 8.14
CA ASP A 260 22.69 6.81 8.82
C ASP A 260 24.00 6.08 8.47
N SER A 261 25.02 6.81 8.03
CA SER A 261 26.33 6.25 7.72
C SER A 261 27.40 7.07 8.40
N PRO A 262 27.79 6.73 9.64
CA PRO A 262 28.80 7.48 10.39
C PRO A 262 30.19 7.44 9.75
N GLU A 263 30.42 6.53 8.79
CA GLU A 263 31.72 6.31 8.13
C GLU A 263 31.87 7.03 6.78
N ARG A 264 30.80 7.63 6.24
CA ARG A 264 30.84 8.32 4.94
C ARG A 264 30.76 9.83 5.13
N GLU A 265 31.83 10.53 4.76
CA GLU A 265 31.84 11.99 4.63
C GLU A 265 31.01 12.47 3.42
N ASP A 266 30.71 11.60 2.46
CA ASP A 266 29.84 11.89 1.33
C ASP A 266 28.36 11.66 1.67
N THR A 267 27.57 12.73 1.58
CA THR A 267 26.13 12.77 1.92
C THR A 267 25.23 11.98 0.97
N THR A 268 25.76 11.09 0.13
CA THR A 268 24.97 10.23 -0.77
C THR A 268 24.42 9.05 0.03
N GLY A 269 23.55 9.37 1.00
CA GLY A 269 22.90 8.38 1.85
C GLY A 269 22.14 7.34 1.03
N GLN A 270 22.16 6.10 1.50
CA GLN A 270 21.40 4.99 0.93
C GLN A 270 19.91 5.16 1.23
N ILE A 271 19.04 5.13 0.21
CA ILE A 271 17.59 5.36 0.38
C ILE A 271 16.92 4.18 1.09
N ARG A 272 16.30 4.47 2.24
CA ARG A 272 15.46 3.56 3.04
C ARG A 272 13.97 3.73 2.78
N GLY A 273 13.59 4.76 2.04
CA GLY A 273 12.23 5.01 1.59
C GLY A 273 11.95 6.49 1.50
N PHE A 274 10.69 6.89 1.67
CA PHE A 274 10.30 8.29 1.66
C PHE A 274 9.14 8.57 2.62
N LEU A 275 9.08 9.81 3.09
CA LEU A 275 7.95 10.35 3.83
C LEU A 275 6.94 10.95 2.87
N SER A 276 5.66 10.75 3.17
CA SER A 276 4.54 11.43 2.53
C SER A 276 3.61 12.01 3.61
N PRO A 277 2.73 12.97 3.29
CA PRO A 277 1.75 13.44 4.24
C PRO A 277 0.91 12.27 4.78
N TYR A 278 0.67 12.27 6.08
CA TYR A 278 -0.24 11.30 6.69
C TYR A 278 -1.69 11.61 6.32
N MET A 279 -2.44 10.57 5.91
CA MET A 279 -3.85 10.65 5.52
C MET A 279 -4.75 10.07 6.62
N PRO A 280 -5.28 10.90 7.53
CA PRO A 280 -6.02 10.42 8.70
C PRO A 280 -7.36 9.78 8.33
N GLY A 281 -7.93 10.11 7.16
CA GLY A 281 -9.17 9.52 6.69
C GLY A 281 -9.02 8.09 6.15
N ARG A 282 -7.79 7.55 6.08
CA ARG A 282 -7.46 6.21 5.56
C ARG A 282 -7.90 6.02 4.11
N ASP A 283 -7.91 4.78 3.63
CA ASP A 283 -8.31 4.43 2.28
C ASP A 283 -9.83 4.29 2.10
N LEU A 284 -10.26 4.24 0.83
CA LEU A 284 -11.66 4.15 0.43
C LEU A 284 -12.34 2.84 0.87
N THR A 285 -11.61 1.73 0.93
CA THR A 285 -12.13 0.45 1.44
C THR A 285 -12.52 0.60 2.92
N VAL A 286 -11.61 1.12 3.74
CA VAL A 286 -11.83 1.34 5.17
C VAL A 286 -12.99 2.30 5.42
N LEU A 287 -13.15 3.36 4.61
CA LEU A 287 -14.27 4.28 4.75
C LEU A 287 -15.61 3.55 4.61
N PHE A 288 -15.81 2.78 3.54
CA PHE A 288 -17.07 2.08 3.30
C PHE A 288 -17.30 0.92 4.26
N GLU A 289 -16.25 0.20 4.68
CA GLU A 289 -16.38 -0.83 5.72
C GLU A 289 -16.83 -0.25 7.06
N SER A 290 -16.18 0.83 7.50
CA SER A 290 -16.53 1.52 8.74
C SER A 290 -17.97 2.01 8.69
N ARG A 291 -18.39 2.61 7.57
CA ARG A 291 -19.79 3.04 7.37
C ARG A 291 -20.78 1.89 7.44
N LYS A 292 -20.53 0.76 6.76
CA LYS A 292 -21.40 -0.44 6.83
C LYS A 292 -21.57 -0.94 8.26
N LYS A 293 -20.48 -0.98 9.05
CA LYS A 293 -20.51 -1.38 10.47
C LYS A 293 -21.36 -0.42 11.31
N THR A 294 -21.21 0.89 11.11
CA THR A 294 -22.00 1.90 11.83
C THR A 294 -23.47 1.92 11.41
N LEU A 295 -23.76 1.83 10.12
CA LEU A 295 -25.13 1.82 9.55
C LEU A 295 -25.91 0.56 9.91
N GLY A 296 -25.24 -0.59 10.06
CA GLY A 296 -25.86 -1.82 10.55
C GLY A 296 -26.39 -1.71 11.99
N LEU A 297 -26.02 -0.65 12.73
CA LEU A 297 -26.44 -0.39 14.10
C LEU A 297 -27.48 0.74 14.20
N ILE A 298 -27.53 1.70 13.28
CA ILE A 298 -28.43 2.86 13.33
C ILE A 298 -28.88 3.23 11.91
N TRP A 299 -30.12 2.87 11.54
CA TRP A 299 -30.80 3.40 10.36
C TRP A 299 -31.62 4.64 10.77
N PRO A 300 -31.54 5.80 10.07
CA PRO A 300 -30.85 6.06 8.80
C PRO A 300 -29.61 6.95 9.02
N ALA A 301 -28.38 6.43 8.84
CA ALA A 301 -27.24 7.35 8.65
C ALA A 301 -27.30 7.94 7.24
N THR A 302 -26.96 9.22 7.13
CA THR A 302 -27.01 10.01 5.90
C THR A 302 -26.17 9.35 4.80
N GLU A 303 -26.79 9.08 3.66
CA GLU A 303 -26.12 8.63 2.43
C GLU A 303 -25.03 9.65 2.04
N ILE A 304 -23.87 9.21 1.53
CA ILE A 304 -22.87 10.17 1.05
C ILE A 304 -23.47 10.88 -0.16
N SER A 305 -23.52 12.21 -0.08
CA SER A 305 -24.14 13.02 -1.13
C SER A 305 -23.49 12.80 -2.49
N TRP A 306 -24.28 12.89 -3.56
CA TRP A 306 -23.75 12.81 -4.93
C TRP A 306 -22.78 13.94 -5.25
N ALA A 307 -22.90 15.10 -4.60
CA ALA A 307 -21.94 16.19 -4.73
C ALA A 307 -20.55 15.76 -4.25
N THR A 308 -20.48 15.12 -3.07
CA THR A 308 -19.25 14.56 -2.50
C THR A 308 -18.68 13.44 -3.37
N LYS A 309 -19.49 12.44 -3.74
CA LYS A 309 -19.07 11.32 -4.62
C LYS A 309 -18.48 11.83 -5.94
N THR A 310 -19.13 12.82 -6.56
CA THR A 310 -18.66 13.45 -7.80
C THR A 310 -17.38 14.26 -7.58
N GLY A 311 -17.24 14.92 -6.43
CA GLY A 311 -16.03 15.63 -6.02
C GLY A 311 -14.81 14.71 -6.00
N TRP A 312 -14.92 13.55 -5.38
CA TRP A 312 -13.83 12.56 -5.33
C TRP A 312 -13.44 12.07 -6.71
N VAL A 313 -14.42 11.69 -7.54
CA VAL A 313 -14.16 11.22 -8.91
C VAL A 313 -13.51 12.33 -9.75
N PHE A 314 -13.89 13.59 -9.54
CA PHE A 314 -13.28 14.73 -10.20
C PHE A 314 -11.81 14.90 -9.82
N GLU A 315 -11.47 14.79 -8.53
CA GLU A 315 -10.08 14.85 -8.06
C GLU A 315 -9.23 13.69 -8.62
N LEU A 316 -9.77 12.47 -8.63
CA LEU A 316 -9.09 11.33 -9.25
C LEU A 316 -8.87 11.55 -10.76
N ALA A 317 -9.86 12.07 -11.48
CA ALA A 317 -9.72 12.42 -12.89
C ALA A 317 -8.65 13.51 -13.12
N LEU A 318 -8.45 14.44 -12.17
CA LEU A 318 -7.36 15.41 -12.21
C LEU A 318 -5.99 14.74 -12.01
N ALA A 319 -5.89 13.77 -11.10
CA ALA A 319 -4.67 12.97 -10.92
C ALA A 319 -4.30 12.24 -12.22
N LEU A 320 -5.27 11.56 -12.84
CA LEU A 320 -5.09 10.87 -14.13
C LEU A 320 -4.68 11.80 -15.27
N LEU A 321 -5.21 13.02 -15.32
CA LEU A 321 -4.77 14.02 -16.29
C LEU A 321 -3.33 14.48 -16.04
N ALA A 322 -2.93 14.65 -14.78
CA ALA A 322 -1.55 14.99 -14.44
C ALA A 322 -0.58 13.87 -14.84
N MET A 323 -0.97 12.62 -14.57
CA MET A 323 -0.24 11.42 -14.99
C MET A 323 -0.06 11.35 -16.50
N GLU A 324 -1.14 11.50 -17.27
CA GLU A 324 -1.12 11.50 -18.74
C GLU A 324 -0.14 12.55 -19.30
N LYS A 325 -0.12 13.77 -18.71
CA LYS A 325 0.77 14.85 -19.15
C LYS A 325 2.25 14.58 -18.89
N GLU A 326 2.56 13.88 -17.81
CA GLU A 326 3.93 13.50 -17.45
C GLU A 326 4.35 12.17 -18.10
N GLY A 327 3.46 11.52 -18.87
CA GLY A 327 3.71 10.21 -19.46
C GLY A 327 3.84 9.11 -18.41
N ILE A 328 3.14 9.24 -17.30
CA ILE A 328 3.12 8.27 -16.19
C ILE A 328 1.81 7.50 -16.24
N SER A 329 1.86 6.19 -16.02
CA SER A 329 0.69 5.34 -15.76
C SER A 329 0.89 4.64 -14.42
N ASN A 330 -0.19 4.46 -13.64
CA ASN A 330 -0.12 3.84 -12.31
C ASN A 330 -0.26 2.32 -12.39
N GLY A 331 -1.23 1.81 -13.14
CA GLY A 331 -1.46 0.38 -13.35
C GLY A 331 -2.23 -0.33 -12.22
N ASP A 332 -2.42 0.30 -11.07
CA ASP A 332 -3.03 -0.30 -9.88
C ASP A 332 -4.00 0.67 -9.18
N ILE A 333 -4.83 1.34 -9.99
CA ILE A 333 -5.88 2.24 -9.52
C ILE A 333 -7.01 1.40 -8.87
N LYS A 334 -7.04 1.39 -7.54
CA LYS A 334 -7.99 0.64 -6.71
C LYS A 334 -8.36 1.38 -5.41
N PRO A 335 -9.43 0.99 -4.70
CA PRO A 335 -9.88 1.69 -3.49
C PRO A 335 -8.82 1.86 -2.39
N GLU A 336 -7.93 0.87 -2.20
CA GLU A 336 -6.85 0.90 -1.21
C GLU A 336 -5.82 2.01 -1.49
N ASN A 337 -5.71 2.41 -2.76
CA ASN A 337 -4.77 3.42 -3.22
C ASN A 337 -5.39 4.82 -3.29
N VAL A 338 -6.65 4.98 -2.86
CA VAL A 338 -7.34 6.27 -2.73
C VAL A 338 -7.48 6.63 -1.26
N LEU A 339 -6.67 7.59 -0.81
CA LEU A 339 -6.60 8.01 0.58
C LEU A 339 -7.37 9.32 0.83
N PHE A 340 -7.93 9.46 2.02
CA PHE A 340 -8.64 10.66 2.45
C PHE A 340 -7.76 11.57 3.32
N ASP A 341 -7.68 12.84 2.93
CA ASP A 341 -6.81 13.83 3.59
C ASP A 341 -7.36 14.42 4.89
N GLY A 342 -8.52 13.92 5.34
CA GLY A 342 -9.22 14.41 6.53
C GLY A 342 -10.04 15.68 6.30
N ARG A 343 -10.06 16.23 5.08
CA ARG A 343 -10.88 17.40 4.68
C ARG A 343 -11.91 17.04 3.62
N ALA A 344 -12.32 15.77 3.61
CA ALA A 344 -13.18 15.16 2.58
C ALA A 344 -12.59 15.16 1.16
N GLY A 345 -11.32 15.53 0.96
CA GLY A 345 -10.61 15.37 -0.31
C GLY A 345 -9.98 13.99 -0.43
N VAL A 346 -9.68 13.58 -1.67
CA VAL A 346 -9.02 12.31 -1.97
C VAL A 346 -7.67 12.51 -2.65
N ARG A 347 -6.75 11.58 -2.37
CA ARG A 347 -5.41 11.55 -2.95
C ARG A 347 -5.05 10.15 -3.39
N LEU A 348 -4.52 10.05 -4.60
CA LEU A 348 -3.97 8.81 -5.13
C LEU A 348 -2.55 8.59 -4.60
N THR A 349 -2.23 7.34 -4.27
CA THR A 349 -0.93 6.88 -3.81
C THR A 349 -0.50 5.62 -4.57
N ASP A 350 0.69 5.09 -4.24
CA ASP A 350 1.19 3.78 -4.68
C ASP A 350 1.43 3.65 -6.19
N PHE A 351 2.58 4.17 -6.65
CA PHE A 351 2.97 4.20 -8.07
C PHE A 351 4.00 3.11 -8.45
N ALA A 352 4.06 2.04 -7.66
CA ALA A 352 4.91 0.88 -7.90
C ALA A 352 4.07 -0.40 -7.96
N PRO A 353 3.27 -0.60 -9.03
CA PRO A 353 2.46 -1.80 -9.14
C PRO A 353 3.37 -3.03 -9.17
N VAL A 354 3.00 -4.04 -8.38
CA VAL A 354 3.68 -5.34 -8.35
C VAL A 354 2.97 -6.37 -9.26
N GLY A 355 1.97 -5.96 -10.03
CA GLY A 355 1.16 -6.87 -10.84
C GLY A 355 -0.27 -6.36 -11.01
N PRO A 356 -1.09 -7.05 -11.81
CA PRO A 356 -2.51 -6.77 -11.87
C PRO A 356 -3.19 -7.18 -10.55
N THR A 357 -3.93 -6.27 -9.93
CA THR A 357 -4.85 -6.64 -8.85
C THR A 357 -6.14 -7.18 -9.46
N TYR A 358 -6.39 -8.49 -9.30
CA TYR A 358 -7.60 -9.14 -9.80
C TYR A 358 -8.87 -8.45 -9.32
N GLY A 359 -9.84 -8.31 -10.22
CA GLY A 359 -11.10 -7.60 -9.96
C GLY A 359 -11.00 -6.06 -10.09
N TRP A 360 -9.80 -5.51 -10.26
CA TRP A 360 -9.54 -4.07 -10.41
C TRP A 360 -8.75 -3.74 -11.69
N CYS A 361 -7.89 -4.65 -12.14
CA CYS A 361 -7.07 -4.46 -13.32
C CYS A 361 -7.87 -4.47 -14.62
N ALA A 362 -7.39 -3.74 -15.62
CA ALA A 362 -7.93 -3.80 -16.97
C ALA A 362 -7.73 -5.19 -17.60
N PRO A 363 -8.68 -5.71 -18.41
CA PRO A 363 -8.60 -7.04 -19.00
C PRO A 363 -7.33 -7.27 -19.82
N GLU A 364 -6.89 -6.26 -20.58
CA GLU A 364 -5.67 -6.35 -21.39
C GLU A 364 -4.39 -6.37 -20.54
N TYR A 365 -4.42 -5.83 -19.32
CA TYR A 365 -3.30 -5.91 -18.39
C TYR A 365 -3.19 -7.32 -17.81
N ALA A 366 -4.32 -7.89 -17.36
CA ALA A 366 -4.39 -9.28 -16.89
C ALA A 366 -3.93 -10.27 -17.98
N ALA A 367 -4.42 -10.10 -19.22
CA ALA A 367 -4.02 -10.95 -20.33
C ALA A 367 -2.51 -10.88 -20.64
N SER A 368 -1.93 -9.67 -20.56
CA SER A 368 -0.49 -9.47 -20.78
C SER A 368 0.34 -10.14 -19.68
N TRP A 369 -0.12 -10.04 -18.43
CA TRP A 369 0.48 -10.70 -17.27
C TRP A 369 0.45 -12.23 -17.40
N GLU A 370 -0.71 -12.80 -17.71
CA GLU A 370 -0.87 -14.24 -17.93
C GLU A 370 0.01 -14.74 -19.09
N ALA A 371 0.06 -14.00 -20.20
CA ALA A 371 0.90 -14.33 -21.34
C ALA A 371 2.38 -14.35 -20.96
N PHE A 372 2.86 -13.38 -20.16
CA PHE A 372 4.25 -13.37 -19.69
C PHE A 372 4.58 -14.63 -18.88
N HIS A 373 3.73 -15.00 -17.93
CA HIS A 373 3.96 -16.18 -17.11
C HIS A 373 3.88 -17.49 -17.91
N ALA A 374 3.00 -17.57 -18.91
CA ALA A 374 2.90 -18.74 -19.78
C ALA A 374 4.18 -19.00 -20.61
N HIS A 375 4.98 -17.95 -20.87
CA HIS A 375 6.22 -18.04 -21.65
C HIS A 375 7.49 -18.05 -20.79
N SER A 376 7.40 -17.95 -19.47
CA SER A 376 8.57 -17.99 -18.59
C SER A 376 9.06 -19.44 -18.45
N PRO A 377 10.23 -19.81 -19.00
CA PRO A 377 10.72 -21.19 -19.01
C PRO A 377 11.13 -21.74 -17.63
N GLU A 378 11.00 -20.93 -16.56
CA GLU A 378 11.42 -21.28 -15.20
C GLU A 378 10.32 -22.02 -14.38
N THR A 379 9.08 -22.15 -14.86
CA THR A 379 8.02 -22.88 -14.12
C THR A 379 7.89 -24.37 -14.45
N ASP A 380 8.66 -24.89 -15.40
CA ASP A 380 8.65 -26.32 -15.77
C ASP A 380 9.65 -27.15 -14.93
N SER A 381 9.49 -27.22 -13.60
CA SER A 381 10.14 -28.30 -12.82
C SER A 381 9.59 -28.56 -11.41
N SER A 382 8.30 -28.34 -11.12
CA SER A 382 7.68 -29.05 -9.98
C SER A 382 6.15 -29.05 -10.01
N GLY A 383 5.59 -30.11 -10.59
CA GLY A 383 4.44 -30.82 -10.02
C GLY A 383 3.10 -30.07 -9.84
N SER A 384 2.25 -30.21 -10.86
CA SER A 384 0.81 -30.48 -10.74
C SER A 384 -0.06 -29.56 -9.90
N GLY A 385 -0.80 -28.67 -10.58
CA GLY A 385 -2.00 -28.06 -9.99
C GLY A 385 -2.51 -26.82 -10.71
N VAL A 386 -2.68 -26.84 -12.04
CA VAL A 386 -3.51 -25.83 -12.71
C VAL A 386 -4.96 -26.14 -12.33
N GLY A 387 -5.37 -25.67 -11.15
CA GLY A 387 -6.76 -25.67 -10.73
C GLY A 387 -7.52 -24.67 -11.58
N SER A 388 -8.57 -25.14 -12.24
CA SER A 388 -9.59 -24.30 -12.85
C SER A 388 -10.04 -23.22 -11.86
N PHE A 389 -9.86 -21.95 -12.25
CA PHE A 389 -10.36 -20.78 -11.56
C PHE A 389 -11.90 -20.76 -11.61
N GLU A 390 -12.57 -21.43 -10.67
CA GLU A 390 -13.99 -21.21 -10.41
C GLU A 390 -14.17 -20.34 -9.17
N SER A 391 -15.16 -19.45 -9.28
CA SER A 391 -15.38 -18.29 -8.43
C SER A 391 -16.05 -18.67 -7.11
N GLU A 392 -15.32 -18.62 -6.01
CA GLU A 392 -15.92 -18.50 -4.67
C GLU A 392 -15.05 -17.59 -3.80
N GLY A 393 -15.37 -16.29 -3.81
CA GLY A 393 -15.63 -15.41 -2.66
C GLY A 393 -14.68 -15.35 -1.46
N GLY A 394 -13.54 -16.03 -1.48
CA GLY A 394 -12.49 -15.90 -0.48
C GLY A 394 -11.37 -15.05 -1.07
N GLN A 395 -11.06 -13.95 -0.39
CA GLN A 395 -9.79 -13.24 -0.56
C GLN A 395 -8.69 -14.26 -0.22
N ARG A 396 -8.20 -14.99 -1.24
CA ARG A 396 -7.04 -15.85 -1.08
C ARG A 396 -5.92 -14.89 -0.74
N ASP A 397 -5.35 -15.05 0.44
CA ASP A 397 -4.04 -14.48 0.75
C ASP A 397 -3.17 -14.79 -0.45
N CYS A 398 -2.77 -13.74 -1.17
CA CYS A 398 -1.90 -13.83 -2.32
C CYS A 398 -0.75 -14.74 -1.91
N ASP A 399 -0.52 -15.80 -2.67
CA ASP A 399 0.54 -16.73 -2.37
C ASP A 399 1.85 -15.94 -2.45
N ASP A 400 2.43 -15.61 -1.28
CA ASP A 400 3.73 -14.95 -1.08
C ASP A 400 4.91 -15.78 -1.67
N SER A 401 4.60 -16.83 -2.44
CA SER A 401 5.52 -17.81 -3.02
C SER A 401 6.11 -17.39 -4.36
N LEU A 402 5.57 -16.35 -5.02
CA LEU A 402 6.20 -15.79 -6.22
C LEU A 402 7.48 -15.06 -5.81
N SER A 403 8.63 -15.61 -6.23
CA SER A 403 9.93 -15.01 -5.94
C SER A 403 10.01 -13.58 -6.49
N SER A 404 10.66 -12.71 -5.73
CA SER A 404 10.92 -11.30 -6.09
C SER A 404 11.50 -11.12 -7.50
N ASP A 405 12.24 -12.12 -7.98
CA ASP A 405 12.87 -12.13 -9.30
C ASP A 405 11.85 -12.23 -10.44
N SER A 406 10.69 -12.83 -10.23
CA SER A 406 9.64 -12.92 -11.24
C SER A 406 9.00 -11.55 -11.50
N TYR A 407 8.80 -10.77 -10.45
CA TYR A 407 8.24 -9.42 -10.53
C TYR A 407 9.21 -8.42 -11.17
N ALA A 408 10.51 -8.56 -10.94
CA ALA A 408 11.52 -7.68 -11.52
C ALA A 408 11.69 -7.85 -13.05
N LYS A 409 11.26 -9.00 -13.60
CA LYS A 409 11.42 -9.33 -15.03
C LYS A 409 10.24 -8.89 -15.90
N PHE A 410 9.06 -8.63 -15.34
CA PHE A 410 7.92 -8.12 -16.12
C PHE A 410 8.16 -6.64 -16.45
N ASP A 411 8.20 -6.31 -17.74
CA ASP A 411 8.32 -4.92 -18.18
C ASP A 411 6.98 -4.20 -18.01
N PHE A 412 6.74 -3.74 -16.78
CA PHE A 412 5.60 -2.88 -16.47
C PHE A 412 5.68 -1.56 -17.24
N GLU A 413 6.88 -1.02 -17.49
CA GLU A 413 7.05 0.30 -18.12
C GLU A 413 6.60 0.31 -19.59
N GLY A 414 6.80 -0.79 -20.30
CA GLY A 414 6.29 -0.97 -21.66
C GLY A 414 4.80 -1.33 -21.75
N THR A 415 4.21 -1.82 -20.66
CA THR A 415 2.86 -2.40 -20.67
C THR A 415 1.79 -1.45 -20.16
N LEU A 416 2.11 -0.61 -19.17
CA LEU A 416 1.12 0.26 -18.53
C LEU A 416 0.71 1.42 -19.45
N THR A 417 -0.60 1.62 -19.57
CA THR A 417 -1.15 2.69 -20.42
C THR A 417 -2.16 3.55 -19.68
N PRO A 418 -2.35 4.82 -20.09
CA PRO A 418 -3.41 5.67 -19.53
C PRO A 418 -4.80 5.04 -19.64
N ALA A 419 -5.05 4.21 -20.66
CA ALA A 419 -6.32 3.52 -20.83
C ALA A 419 -6.57 2.48 -19.73
N MET A 420 -5.53 1.82 -19.20
CA MET A 420 -5.64 0.91 -18.05
C MET A 420 -6.03 1.67 -16.78
N ASP A 421 -5.41 2.83 -16.55
CA ASP A 421 -5.76 3.67 -15.40
C ASP A 421 -7.19 4.21 -15.50
N MET A 422 -7.65 4.53 -16.72
CA MET A 422 -9.05 4.91 -16.95
C MET A 422 -10.02 3.77 -16.66
N TYR A 423 -9.64 2.51 -16.88
CA TYR A 423 -10.44 1.36 -16.46
C TYR A 423 -10.54 1.29 -14.93
N GLY A 424 -9.39 1.41 -14.24
CA GLY A 424 -9.36 1.46 -12.77
C GLY A 424 -10.19 2.62 -12.19
N LEU A 425 -10.19 3.79 -12.84
CA LEU A 425 -11.11 4.88 -12.48
C LEU A 425 -12.57 4.43 -12.59
N GLY A 426 -12.96 3.76 -13.67
CA GLY A 426 -14.30 3.20 -13.83
C GLY A 426 -14.69 2.23 -12.72
N ALA A 427 -13.73 1.41 -12.28
CA ALA A 427 -13.92 0.48 -11.16
C ALA A 427 -14.15 1.23 -9.85
N ILE A 428 -13.31 2.22 -9.54
CA ILE A 428 -13.47 3.10 -8.38
C ILE A 428 -14.80 3.87 -8.44
N MET A 429 -15.20 4.34 -9.63
CA MET A 429 -16.50 5.00 -9.78
C MET A 429 -17.63 4.06 -9.37
N TRP A 430 -17.62 2.80 -9.78
CA TRP A 430 -18.62 1.81 -9.35
C TRP A 430 -18.62 1.63 -7.82
N VAL A 431 -17.44 1.48 -7.20
CA VAL A 431 -17.30 1.38 -5.74
C VAL A 431 -17.90 2.58 -5.03
N ILE A 432 -17.58 3.80 -5.49
CA ILE A 432 -18.10 5.04 -4.91
C ILE A 432 -19.62 5.16 -5.08
N GLY A 433 -20.13 4.81 -6.27
CA GLY A 433 -21.54 4.93 -6.58
C GLY A 433 -22.41 3.97 -5.76
N GLU A 434 -21.94 2.73 -5.62
CA GLU A 434 -22.65 1.64 -4.94
C GLU A 434 -22.24 1.44 -3.47
N GLU A 435 -21.29 2.24 -2.97
CA GLU A 435 -20.70 2.15 -1.62
C GLU A 435 -20.25 0.71 -1.26
N LYS A 436 -19.56 0.06 -2.21
CA LYS A 436 -19.06 -1.31 -2.09
C LYS A 436 -17.57 -1.33 -1.72
N THR A 437 -17.06 -2.51 -1.39
CA THR A 437 -15.70 -2.73 -0.85
C THR A 437 -14.98 -3.88 -1.57
N HIS A 438 -15.56 -4.41 -2.64
CA HIS A 438 -15.07 -5.60 -3.34
C HIS A 438 -14.97 -5.32 -4.84
N GLY A 439 -14.22 -6.16 -5.57
CA GLY A 439 -13.96 -5.99 -6.99
C GLY A 439 -15.19 -6.18 -7.90
N LEU A 440 -14.98 -6.04 -9.21
CA LEU A 440 -16.02 -5.99 -10.24
C LEU A 440 -16.71 -7.33 -10.58
N GLU A 441 -16.41 -8.42 -9.86
CA GLU A 441 -16.89 -9.78 -10.18
C GLU A 441 -18.42 -9.90 -10.31
N ARG A 442 -19.16 -9.07 -9.58
CA ARG A 442 -20.63 -8.98 -9.66
C ARG A 442 -21.07 -7.52 -9.77
N ARG A 443 -20.66 -6.88 -10.87
CA ARG A 443 -21.02 -5.49 -11.17
C ARG A 443 -22.53 -5.34 -11.42
N THR A 444 -23.27 -5.00 -10.36
CA THR A 444 -24.67 -4.56 -10.41
C THR A 444 -24.76 -3.10 -9.98
N TRP A 445 -25.74 -2.39 -10.54
CA TRP A 445 -25.98 -0.99 -10.21
C TRP A 445 -27.36 -0.82 -9.60
N GLU A 446 -27.42 -0.49 -8.32
CA GLU A 446 -28.66 -0.37 -7.53
C GLU A 446 -28.89 1.08 -7.10
N LEU A 447 -27.83 1.77 -6.67
CA LEU A 447 -27.92 3.10 -6.06
C LEU A 447 -27.60 4.23 -7.05
N SER A 448 -26.75 3.96 -8.03
CA SER A 448 -26.20 4.99 -8.89
C SER A 448 -27.18 5.53 -9.94
N PRO A 449 -27.28 6.87 -10.13
CA PRO A 449 -28.11 7.46 -11.15
C PRO A 449 -27.55 7.15 -12.53
N ALA A 450 -28.44 7.06 -13.53
CA ALA A 450 -28.09 6.63 -14.89
C ALA A 450 -26.88 7.37 -15.48
N TRP A 451 -26.82 8.69 -15.35
CA TRP A 451 -25.71 9.49 -15.86
C TRP A 451 -24.35 9.09 -15.31
N TYR A 452 -24.28 8.66 -14.04
CA TYR A 452 -23.03 8.28 -13.38
C TYR A 452 -22.59 6.89 -13.84
N ARG A 453 -23.56 5.98 -13.94
CA ARG A 453 -23.35 4.63 -14.49
C ARG A 453 -22.80 4.71 -15.91
N ASP A 454 -23.40 5.55 -16.76
CA ASP A 454 -22.95 5.73 -18.14
C ASP A 454 -21.50 6.23 -18.22
N LEU A 455 -21.06 7.08 -17.28
CA LEU A 455 -19.67 7.52 -17.21
C LEU A 455 -18.74 6.38 -16.79
N ALA A 456 -19.07 5.68 -15.70
CA ALA A 456 -18.27 4.55 -15.20
C ALA A 456 -18.17 3.41 -16.24
N GLU A 457 -19.29 3.06 -16.87
CA GLU A 457 -19.33 2.04 -17.93
C GLU A 457 -18.52 2.44 -19.16
N SER A 458 -18.45 3.74 -19.49
CA SER A 458 -17.58 4.21 -20.58
C SER A 458 -16.09 4.03 -20.29
N CYS A 459 -15.69 4.00 -19.01
CA CYS A 459 -14.35 3.65 -18.57
C CYS A 459 -14.09 2.14 -18.58
N LEU A 460 -15.10 1.33 -18.26
CA LEU A 460 -15.00 -0.12 -18.11
C LEU A 460 -15.17 -0.91 -19.42
N VAL A 461 -15.09 -0.24 -20.58
CA VAL A 461 -15.16 -0.92 -21.88
C VAL A 461 -13.94 -1.82 -22.07
N GLU A 462 -14.16 -3.05 -22.56
CA GLU A 462 -13.08 -4.02 -22.80
C GLU A 462 -12.00 -3.46 -23.74
N ASP A 463 -12.41 -2.87 -24.86
CA ASP A 463 -11.49 -2.23 -25.82
C ASP A 463 -10.90 -0.93 -25.23
N PRO A 464 -9.58 -0.88 -24.95
CA PRO A 464 -8.94 0.28 -24.35
C PRO A 464 -9.04 1.53 -25.22
N ALA A 465 -9.10 1.40 -26.55
CA ALA A 465 -9.19 2.54 -27.47
C ALA A 465 -10.55 3.25 -27.41
N ARG A 466 -11.57 2.60 -26.83
CA ARG A 466 -12.93 3.16 -26.67
C ARG A 466 -13.14 3.86 -25.33
N ARG A 467 -12.19 3.74 -24.39
CA ARG A 467 -12.26 4.41 -23.09
C ARG A 467 -12.02 5.92 -23.29
N PRO A 468 -12.68 6.79 -22.52
CA PRO A 468 -12.44 8.23 -22.61
C PRO A 468 -11.01 8.55 -22.13
N SER A 469 -10.41 9.62 -22.66
CA SER A 469 -9.21 10.19 -22.05
C SER A 469 -9.53 10.86 -20.71
N PRO A 470 -8.53 11.04 -19.82
CA PRO A 470 -8.70 11.82 -18.58
C PRO A 470 -9.29 13.21 -18.83
N THR A 471 -8.82 13.89 -19.88
CA THR A 471 -9.36 15.19 -20.32
C THR A 471 -10.86 15.11 -20.64
N ALA A 472 -11.27 14.13 -21.44
CA ALA A 472 -12.69 13.96 -21.81
C ALA A 472 -13.55 13.65 -20.59
N MET A 473 -13.04 12.84 -19.65
CA MET A 473 -13.75 12.53 -18.40
C MET A 473 -13.95 13.78 -17.54
N LEU A 474 -12.92 14.59 -17.36
CA LEU A 474 -13.00 15.86 -16.61
C LEU A 474 -14.05 16.81 -17.21
N PHE A 475 -14.12 16.93 -18.53
CA PHE A 475 -15.15 17.74 -19.18
C PHE A 475 -16.57 17.25 -18.85
N LYS A 476 -16.80 15.93 -18.89
CA LYS A 476 -18.10 15.34 -18.56
C LYS A 476 -18.47 15.57 -17.08
N LEU A 477 -17.53 15.37 -16.17
CA LEU A 477 -17.72 15.60 -14.74
C LEU A 477 -17.96 17.08 -14.41
N PHE A 478 -17.21 17.99 -15.06
CA PHE A 478 -17.39 19.42 -14.90
C PHE A 478 -18.78 19.88 -15.37
N ALA A 479 -19.20 19.43 -16.56
CA ALA A 479 -20.54 19.72 -17.08
C ALA A 479 -21.63 19.22 -16.11
N ARG A 480 -21.43 18.04 -15.51
CA ARG A 480 -22.38 17.51 -14.52
C ARG A 480 -22.40 18.33 -13.24
N ARG A 481 -21.24 18.74 -12.71
CA ARG A 481 -21.17 19.59 -11.51
C ARG A 481 -21.88 20.92 -11.74
N MET A 482 -21.71 21.53 -12.91
CA MET A 482 -22.44 22.74 -13.30
C MET A 482 -23.96 22.53 -13.31
N LEU A 483 -24.45 21.41 -13.84
CA LEU A 483 -25.88 21.10 -13.86
C LEU A 483 -26.44 20.88 -12.45
N LEU A 484 -25.69 20.18 -11.57
CA LEU A 484 -26.12 19.97 -10.18
C LEU A 484 -26.21 21.30 -9.40
N MET A 485 -25.27 22.22 -9.62
CA MET A 485 -25.31 23.55 -9.00
C MET A 485 -26.46 24.43 -9.48
N LEU A 486 -26.98 24.21 -10.70
CA LEU A 486 -28.13 24.95 -11.23
C LEU A 486 -29.49 24.38 -10.78
N GLN A 487 -29.50 23.20 -10.15
CA GLN A 487 -30.70 22.54 -9.64
C GLN A 487 -30.94 22.78 -8.14
N LEU A 488 -29.97 23.37 -7.46
CA LEU A 488 -30.05 23.92 -6.10
C LEU A 488 -30.44 25.39 -6.17
#